data_AF-A0A3D3G0G4-F1
#
_entry.id   AF-A0A3D3G0G4-F1
#
_cell.length_a   1.000
_cell.length_b   1.000
_cell.length_c   1.000
_cell.angle_alpha   90.00
_cell.angle_beta   90.00
_cell.angle_gamma   90.00
#
_symmetry.space_group_name_H-M   'P 1'
#
loop_
_entity.id
_entity.type
_entity.pdbx_description
1 polymer ?
#
loop_
_entity_poly.entity_id
_entity_poly.type
_entity_poly.pdbx_seq_one_letter_code
_entity_poly.pdbx_strand_id
1 'polypeptide(L)'
;MKKQKVTFEDQINLVLFACYATTPFTTADIQEAVFDFHRTTIYSLLQAHVKAGYLERVSESHYRATQYAKDIMNVRGEVAA
;
A
#
# COMPACT_ATOMS: atom_id res chain seq x y z
N MET A 1 -13.71 -9.07 -20.64
CA MET A 1 -13.40 -8.55 -19.29
C MET A 1 -13.19 -7.05 -19.36
N LYS A 2 -14.00 -6.25 -18.65
CA LYS A 2 -13.72 -4.81 -18.48
C LYS A 2 -12.46 -4.69 -17.60
N LYS A 3 -11.42 -4.00 -18.08
CA LYS A 3 -10.24 -3.72 -17.25
C LYS A 3 -10.69 -2.76 -16.14
N GLN A 4 -10.77 -3.25 -14.91
CA GLN A 4 -11.00 -2.39 -13.75
C GLN A 4 -9.77 -1.48 -13.63
N LYS A 5 -10.00 -0.17 -13.78
CA LYS A 5 -8.94 0.82 -13.75
C LYS A 5 -8.70 1.21 -12.30
N VAL A 6 -7.48 1.02 -11.82
CA VAL A 6 -7.07 1.48 -10.50
C VAL A 6 -7.17 3.00 -10.48
N THR A 7 -7.92 3.53 -9.53
CA THR A 7 -8.09 4.97 -9.34
C THR A 7 -6.94 5.55 -8.51
N PHE A 8 -6.84 6.87 -8.49
CA PHE A 8 -5.89 7.53 -7.58
C PHE A 8 -6.25 7.28 -6.11
N GLU A 9 -7.54 7.27 -5.79
CA GLU A 9 -8.05 7.00 -4.45
C GLU A 9 -7.67 5.60 -3.96
N ASP A 10 -7.76 4.58 -4.83
CA ASP A 10 -7.30 3.23 -4.51
C ASP A 10 -5.81 3.21 -4.12
N GLN A 11 -4.97 3.97 -4.85
CA GLN A 11 -3.54 4.04 -4.52
C GLN A 11 -3.29 4.70 -3.17
N ILE A 12 -4.00 5.78 -2.87
CA ILE A 12 -3.89 6.45 -1.57
C ILE A 12 -4.41 5.56 -0.45
N ASN A 13 -5.54 4.88 -0.63
CA ASN A 13 -6.12 3.96 0.35
C ASN A 13 -5.16 2.81 0.69
N LEU A 14 -4.47 2.25 -0.32
CA LEU A 14 -3.46 1.22 -0.12
C LEU A 14 -2.27 1.73 0.71
N VAL A 15 -1.74 2.92 0.38
CA VAL A 15 -0.60 3.49 1.11
C VAL A 15 -1.01 3.87 2.53
N LEU A 16 -2.24 4.39 2.73
CA LEU A 16 -2.80 4.70 4.03
C LEU A 16 -2.90 3.44 4.91
N PHE A 17 -3.50 2.37 4.38
CA PHE A 17 -3.55 1.07 5.06
C PHE A 17 -2.15 0.61 5.47
N ALA A 18 -1.19 0.65 4.54
CA ALA A 18 0.17 0.22 4.78
C ALA A 18 0.88 1.03 5.88
N CYS A 19 0.57 2.32 6.00
CA CYS A 19 1.16 3.19 7.03
C CYS A 19 0.66 2.88 8.44
N TYR A 20 -0.61 2.48 8.57
CA TYR A 20 -1.23 2.08 9.84
C TYR A 20 -1.03 0.61 10.20
N ALA A 21 -0.63 -0.23 9.25
CA ALA A 21 -0.31 -1.63 9.52
C ALA A 21 0.85 -1.75 10.53
N THR A 22 0.57 -2.36 11.68
CA THR A 22 1.57 -2.58 12.76
C THR A 22 2.48 -3.77 12.48
N THR A 23 2.06 -4.69 11.61
CA THR A 23 2.82 -5.86 11.15
C THR A 23 2.91 -5.87 9.63
N PRO A 24 3.92 -6.55 9.05
CA PRO A 24 3.97 -6.73 7.61
C PRO A 24 2.70 -7.40 7.07
N PHE A 25 2.22 -6.94 5.92
CA PHE A 25 0.97 -7.37 5.30
C PHE A 25 1.21 -8.05 3.95
N THR A 26 0.23 -8.79 3.47
CA THR A 26 0.25 -9.59 2.25
C THR A 26 -0.71 -9.03 1.19
N THR A 27 -0.68 -9.63 -0.01
CA THR A 27 -1.67 -9.33 -1.05
C THR A 27 -3.10 -9.71 -0.65
N ALA A 28 -3.26 -10.72 0.23
CA ALA A 28 -4.57 -11.13 0.72
C ALA A 28 -5.16 -10.10 1.68
N ASP A 29 -4.34 -9.55 2.57
CA ASP A 29 -4.78 -8.51 3.52
C ASP A 29 -5.28 -7.26 2.80
N ILE A 30 -4.62 -6.86 1.70
CA ILE A 30 -5.05 -5.73 0.86
C ILE A 30 -6.37 -6.03 0.14
N GLN A 31 -6.53 -7.27 -0.35
CA GLN A 31 -7.76 -7.69 -1.02
C GLN A 31 -8.95 -7.62 -0.06
N GLU A 32 -8.75 -7.99 1.20
CA GLU A 32 -9.77 -8.00 2.24
C GLU A 32 -10.07 -6.60 2.79
N ALA A 33 -9.05 -5.79 3.04
CA ALA A 33 -9.19 -4.54 3.79
C ALA A 33 -9.31 -3.27 2.94
N VAL A 34 -8.89 -3.30 1.66
CA VAL A 34 -8.79 -2.07 0.84
C VAL A 34 -9.68 -2.14 -0.40
N PHE A 35 -9.56 -3.18 -1.23
CA PHE A 35 -10.40 -3.34 -2.43
C PHE A 35 -10.41 -4.77 -2.97
N ASP A 36 -11.56 -5.19 -3.49
CA ASP A 36 -11.76 -6.52 -4.10
C ASP A 36 -11.25 -6.57 -5.56
N PHE A 37 -9.94 -6.40 -5.73
CA PHE A 37 -9.26 -6.63 -7.00
C PHE A 37 -8.65 -8.03 -7.06
N HIS A 38 -8.46 -8.54 -8.28
CA HIS A 38 -7.71 -9.78 -8.48
C HIS A 38 -6.29 -9.66 -7.91
N ARG A 39 -5.81 -10.70 -7.23
CA ARG A 39 -4.51 -10.72 -6.54
C ARG A 39 -3.33 -10.30 -7.42
N THR A 40 -3.39 -10.63 -8.71
CA THR A 40 -2.36 -10.21 -9.68
C THR A 40 -2.28 -8.69 -9.84
N THR A 41 -3.43 -8.01 -9.88
CA THR A 41 -3.50 -6.54 -9.95
C THR A 41 -2.94 -5.92 -8.68
N ILE A 42 -3.32 -6.47 -7.52
CA ILE A 42 -2.81 -6.04 -6.21
C ILE A 42 -1.29 -6.21 -6.16
N TYR A 43 -0.78 -7.36 -6.58
CA TYR A 43 0.66 -7.61 -6.64
C TYR A 43 1.38 -6.59 -7.53
N SER A 44 0.87 -6.31 -8.73
CA SER A 44 1.43 -5.28 -9.62
C SER A 44 1.44 -3.89 -8.97
N LEU A 45 0.40 -3.54 -8.22
CA LEU A 45 0.33 -2.28 -7.48
C LEU A 45 1.37 -2.21 -6.37
N LEU A 46 1.48 -3.26 -5.55
CA LEU A 46 2.49 -3.33 -4.49
C LEU A 46 3.90 -3.19 -5.05
N GLN A 47 4.21 -3.86 -6.18
CA GLN A 47 5.50 -3.71 -6.85
C GLN A 47 5.74 -2.29 -7.35
N ALA A 48 4.72 -1.61 -7.88
CA ALA A 48 4.84 -0.21 -8.28
C ALA A 48 5.15 0.72 -7.09
N HIS A 49 4.47 0.52 -5.95
CA HIS A 49 4.72 1.28 -4.73
C HIS A 49 6.07 0.96 -4.08
N VAL A 50 6.55 -0.29 -4.19
CA VAL A 50 7.92 -0.65 -3.79
C VAL A 50 8.94 0.08 -4.66
N LYS A 51 8.76 0.08 -5.99
CA LYS A 51 9.65 0.79 -6.91
C LYS A 51 9.66 2.31 -6.67
N ALA A 52 8.52 2.87 -6.25
CA ALA A 52 8.39 4.28 -5.91
C ALA A 52 8.88 4.63 -4.49
N GLY A 53 9.30 3.64 -3.68
CA GLY A 53 9.84 3.86 -2.33
C GLY A 53 8.81 4.04 -1.23
N TYR A 54 7.51 3.87 -1.52
CA TYR A 54 6.45 3.96 -0.50
C TYR A 54 6.35 2.68 0.35
N LEU A 55 6.64 1.53 -0.27
CA LEU A 55 6.65 0.24 0.40
C LEU A 55 8.02 -0.40 0.32
N GLU A 56 8.29 -1.31 1.22
CA GLU A 56 9.43 -2.22 1.13
C GLU A 56 8.97 -3.67 1.32
N ARG A 57 9.64 -4.58 0.63
CA ARG A 57 9.35 -6.02 0.69
C ARG A 57 10.19 -6.64 1.80
N VAL A 58 9.53 -7.18 2.81
CA VAL A 58 10.17 -7.76 4.01
C VAL A 58 10.45 -9.26 3.82
N SER A 59 9.62 -9.94 3.03
CA SER A 59 9.80 -11.34 2.64
C SER A 59 9.15 -11.61 1.27
N GLU A 60 9.16 -12.86 0.81
CA GLU A 60 8.57 -13.21 -0.49
C GLU A 60 7.11 -12.74 -0.62
N SER A 61 6.32 -12.79 0.44
CA SER A 61 4.89 -12.43 0.39
C SER A 61 4.50 -11.24 1.26
N HIS A 62 5.43 -10.65 2.01
CA HIS A 62 5.12 -9.60 2.99
C HIS A 62 5.73 -8.25 2.65
N TYR A 63 4.96 -7.20 2.90
CA TYR A 63 5.26 -5.80 2.63
C TYR A 63 5.04 -4.96 3.87
N ARG A 64 5.73 -3.83 3.97
CA ARG A 64 5.44 -2.79 4.98
C ARG A 64 5.64 -1.41 4.37
N ALA A 65 5.00 -0.39 4.94
CA ALA A 65 5.26 0.99 4.57
C ALA A 65 6.66 1.44 5.03
N THR A 66 7.35 2.18 4.18
CA THR A 66 8.61 2.85 4.53
C THR A 66 8.36 4.04 5.45
N GLN A 67 9.40 4.54 6.12
CA GLN A 67 9.29 5.77 6.89
C GLN A 67 8.89 6.97 5.99
N TYR A 68 9.44 7.04 4.77
CA TYR A 68 9.08 8.03 3.76
C TYR A 68 7.57 8.08 3.47
N ALA A 69 6.93 6.93 3.30
CA ALA A 69 5.47 6.88 3.12
C ALA A 69 4.72 7.41 4.34
N LYS A 70 5.16 7.03 5.55
CA LYS A 70 4.53 7.48 6.81
C LYS A 70 4.64 8.99 7.01
N ASP A 71 5.77 9.57 6.61
CA ASP A 71 6.03 11.01 6.70
C ASP A 71 5.14 11.79 5.73
N ILE A 72 5.05 11.34 4.47
CA ILE A 72 4.18 11.97 3.46
C ILE A 72 2.71 11.90 3.84
N MET A 73 2.27 10.76 4.39
CA MET A 73 0.89 10.56 4.82
C MET A 73 0.58 11.26 6.15
N ASN A 74 1.54 11.97 6.75
CA ASN A 74 1.45 12.64 8.04
C ASN A 74 0.87 11.73 9.15
N VAL A 75 1.27 10.45 9.18
CA VAL A 75 0.68 9.45 10.09
C VAL A 75 1.01 9.75 11.56
N ARG A 76 2.04 10.56 11.82
CA ARG A 76 2.40 11.04 13.17
C ARG A 76 1.63 12.30 13.61
N GLY A 77 0.94 12.98 12.69
CA GLY A 77 0.19 14.22 12.98
C GLY A 77 1.07 15.43 13.33
N GLU A 78 2.38 15.35 13.12
CA GLU A 78 3.33 16.42 13.38
C GLU A 78 3.35 17.34 12.15
N VAL A 79 2.45 18.33 12.10
CA VAL A 79 2.61 19.46 11.20
C VAL A 79 3.81 20.25 11.71
N ALA A 80 4.96 20.11 11.07
CA ALA A 80 6.09 21.00 11.33
C ALA A 80 5.62 22.43 11.08
N ALA A 81 5.52 23.20 12.16
CA ALA A 81 5.19 24.63 12.14
C ALA A 81 6.34 25.47 11.60
#